data_AF-A0A5C5VJG2-F1
#
_entry.id   AF-A0A5C5VJG2-F1
#
_cell.length_a   1.000
_cell.length_b   1.000
_cell.length_c   1.000
_cell.angle_alpha   90.00
_cell.angle_beta   90.00
_cell.angle_gamma   90.00
#
_symmetry.space_group_name_H-M   'P 1'
#
loop_
_entity.id
_entity.type
_entity.pdbx_description
1 polymer ?
#
loop_
_entity_poly.entity_id
_entity_poly.type
_entity_poly.pdbx_seq_one_letter_code
_entity_poly.pdbx_strand_id
1 'polypeptide(L)'
;METVYVKDLKRVKRLGYSLERILFIDDTPDKMARSFGNAVYVQPFEGDEEDEELPRLLAYLHSLANEADFRKLEKRGWRSQKSAQRYSVTRQST
;
A
#
# COMPACT_ATOMS: atom_id res chain seq x y z
N MET A 1 -16.13 -19.96 -12.20
CA MET A 1 -15.03 -19.40 -11.39
C MET A 1 -14.49 -18.21 -12.17
N GLU A 2 -14.48 -17.04 -11.55
CA GLU A 2 -13.92 -15.83 -12.17
C GLU A 2 -12.40 -15.84 -12.04
N THR A 3 -11.69 -15.49 -13.11
CA THR A 3 -10.22 -15.50 -13.15
C THR A 3 -9.70 -14.17 -12.61
N VAL A 4 -9.16 -14.17 -11.38
CA VAL A 4 -8.51 -12.99 -10.81
C VAL A 4 -7.13 -12.80 -11.43
N TYR A 5 -6.92 -11.68 -12.14
CA TYR A 5 -5.60 -11.33 -12.66
C TYR A 5 -4.74 -10.65 -11.57
N VAL A 6 -3.74 -11.39 -11.08
CA VAL A 6 -2.83 -10.90 -10.03
C VAL A 6 -1.78 -9.94 -10.60
N LYS A 7 -1.62 -8.78 -9.96
CA LYS A 7 -0.56 -7.81 -10.28
C LYS A 7 0.77 -8.25 -9.64
N ASP A 8 1.51 -9.11 -10.35
CA ASP A 8 2.75 -9.68 -9.82
C ASP A 8 3.95 -8.71 -9.90
N LEU A 9 4.40 -8.27 -8.73
CA LEU A 9 5.57 -7.40 -8.53
C LEU A 9 6.89 -7.98 -9.01
N LYS A 10 6.98 -9.30 -9.24
CA LYS A 10 8.18 -9.93 -9.81
C LYS A 10 8.56 -9.31 -11.15
N ARG A 11 7.58 -8.84 -11.94
CA ARG A 11 7.86 -8.18 -13.22
C ARG A 11 8.61 -6.86 -13.04
N VAL A 12 8.16 -6.05 -12.08
CA VAL A 12 8.79 -4.75 -11.77
C VAL A 12 10.14 -4.96 -11.09
N LYS A 13 10.28 -5.96 -10.21
CA LYS A 13 11.57 -6.35 -9.62
C LYS A 13 12.61 -6.73 -10.69
N ARG A 14 12.20 -7.44 -11.75
CA ARG A 14 13.10 -7.82 -12.85
C ARG A 14 13.64 -6.61 -13.62
N LEU A 15 12.96 -5.47 -13.56
CA LEU A 15 13.42 -4.21 -14.14
C LEU A 15 14.38 -3.44 -13.21
N GLY A 16 14.74 -3.99 -12.05
CA GLY A 16 15.73 -3.42 -11.13
C GLY A 16 15.13 -2.55 -10.02
N TYR A 17 13.81 -2.36 -9.97
CA TYR A 17 13.18 -1.61 -8.89
C TYR A 17 13.15 -2.41 -7.58
N SER A 18 13.48 -1.72 -6.48
CA SER A 18 13.43 -2.27 -5.13
C SER A 18 11.98 -2.42 -4.66
N LEU A 19 11.62 -3.61 -4.20
CA LEU A 19 10.28 -3.88 -3.67
C LEU A 19 10.03 -3.14 -2.35
N GLU A 20 11.07 -2.76 -1.64
CA GLU A 20 11.02 -1.95 -0.41
C GLU A 20 10.55 -0.52 -0.72
N ARG A 21 10.69 -0.06 -1.98
CA ARG A 21 10.42 1.31 -2.43
C ARG A 21 9.28 1.40 -3.45
N ILE A 22 8.43 0.36 -3.55
CA ILE A 22 7.25 0.35 -4.44
C ILE A 22 5.97 0.30 -3.61
N LEU A 23 4.95 1.06 -4.03
CA LEU A 23 3.58 0.95 -3.57
C LEU A 23 2.62 0.69 -4.74
N PHE A 24 1.56 -0.07 -4.47
CA PHE A 24 0.37 -0.19 -5.31
C PHE A 24 -0.76 0.52 -4.62
N ILE A 25 -1.49 1.31 -5.40
CA ILE A 25 -2.73 1.93 -4.99
C ILE A 25 -3.84 1.20 -5.75
N ASP A 26 -4.72 0.52 -5.04
CA ASP A 26 -5.79 -0.29 -5.64
C ASP A 26 -6.96 -0.38 -4.64
N ASP A 27 -8.19 -0.46 -5.15
CA ASP A 27 -9.41 -0.63 -4.36
C ASP A 27 -9.74 -2.13 -4.14
N THR A 28 -9.02 -3.04 -4.79
CA THR A 28 -9.33 -4.47 -4.81
C THR A 28 -8.25 -5.31 -4.09
N PRO A 29 -8.53 -5.89 -2.91
CA PRO A 29 -7.59 -6.74 -2.18
C PRO A 29 -7.06 -7.95 -2.97
N ASP A 30 -7.92 -8.61 -3.73
CA ASP A 30 -7.63 -9.89 -4.39
C ASP A 30 -6.54 -9.80 -5.47
N LYS A 31 -6.42 -8.63 -6.11
CA LYS A 31 -5.39 -8.37 -7.14
C LYS A 31 -3.96 -8.32 -6.55
N MET A 32 -3.86 -8.18 -5.22
CA MET A 32 -2.62 -7.93 -4.48
C MET A 32 -2.25 -9.05 -3.48
N ALA A 33 -2.88 -10.23 -3.60
CA ALA A 33 -2.74 -11.35 -2.67
C ALA A 33 -1.30 -11.85 -2.39
N ARG A 34 -0.32 -11.43 -3.19
CA ARG A 34 1.10 -11.83 -3.07
C ARG A 34 2.01 -10.72 -2.55
N SER A 35 1.48 -9.51 -2.36
CA SER A 35 2.27 -8.30 -2.05
C SER A 35 1.52 -7.33 -1.14
N PHE A 36 0.85 -7.82 -0.09
CA PHE A 36 0.09 -6.99 0.85
C PHE A 36 0.90 -5.86 1.48
N GLY A 37 2.19 -6.09 1.76
CA GLY A 37 3.08 -5.07 2.29
C GLY A 37 3.28 -3.87 1.35
N ASN A 38 3.07 -4.04 0.05
CA ASN A 38 3.18 -3.00 -0.95
C ASN A 38 1.85 -2.33 -1.29
N ALA A 39 0.72 -2.78 -0.73
CA ALA A 39 -0.60 -2.25 -1.08
C ALA A 39 -1.03 -1.12 -0.12
N VAL A 40 -1.57 -0.05 -0.69
CA VAL A 40 -2.40 0.95 -0.03
C VAL A 40 -3.79 0.83 -0.65
N TYR A 41 -4.78 0.51 0.19
CA TYR A 41 -6.15 0.31 -0.29
C TYR A 41 -6.94 1.63 -0.26
N VAL A 42 -7.38 2.06 -1.43
CA VAL A 42 -8.22 3.27 -1.62
C VAL A 42 -9.70 2.88 -1.71
N GLN A 43 -10.59 3.85 -1.53
CA GLN A 43 -12.01 3.69 -1.80
C GLN A 43 -12.27 3.79 -3.31
N PRO A 44 -13.22 3.02 -3.85
CA PRO A 44 -13.69 3.22 -5.21
C PRO A 44 -14.27 4.62 -5.38
N PHE A 45 -14.05 5.23 -6.54
CA PHE A 45 -14.70 6.47 -6.90
C PHE A 45 -16.06 6.18 -7.52
N GLU A 46 -17.13 6.59 -6.84
CA GLU A 46 -18.53 6.34 -7.25
C GLU A 46 -19.20 7.57 -7.91
N GLY A 47 -18.41 8.60 -8.25
CA GLY A 47 -18.91 9.82 -8.91
C GLY A 47 -19.24 10.99 -7.98
N ASP A 48 -18.81 10.93 -6.72
CA ASP A 48 -18.99 12.03 -5.76
C ASP A 48 -18.04 13.21 -6.07
N GLU A 49 -18.60 14.39 -6.36
CA GLU A 49 -17.80 15.59 -6.66
C GLU A 49 -17.05 16.13 -5.43
N GLU A 50 -17.47 15.74 -4.22
CA GLU A 50 -16.82 16.10 -2.96
C GLU A 50 -15.79 15.05 -2.50
N ASP A 51 -15.48 14.04 -3.32
CA ASP A 51 -14.48 13.01 -3.01
C ASP A 51 -13.08 13.62 -2.80
N GLU A 52 -12.49 13.34 -1.63
CA GLU A 52 -11.15 13.80 -1.25
C GLU A 52 -10.12 12.66 -1.17
N GLU A 53 -10.40 11.49 -1.74
CA GLU A 53 -9.56 10.30 -1.56
C GLU A 53 -8.15 10.52 -2.13
N LEU A 54 -8.03 11.08 -3.34
CA LEU A 54 -6.73 11.35 -3.97
C LEU A 54 -5.95 12.49 -3.27
N PRO A 55 -6.55 13.64 -2.91
CA PRO A 55 -5.88 14.65 -2.08
C PRO A 55 -5.34 14.09 -0.76
N ARG A 56 -6.13 13.27 -0.05
CA ARG A 56 -5.70 12.62 1.19
C ARG A 56 -4.57 11.63 0.93
N LEU A 57 -4.65 10.87 -0.16
CA LEU A 57 -3.61 9.93 -0.56
C LEU A 57 -2.30 10.63 -0.85
N LEU A 58 -2.32 11.78 -1.53
CA LEU A 58 -1.13 12.58 -1.79
C LEU A 58 -0.42 12.98 -0.49
N ALA A 59 -1.17 13.51 0.49
CA ALA A 59 -0.61 13.86 1.80
C ALA A 59 0.00 12.64 2.51
N TYR A 60 -0.67 11.49 2.44
CA TYR A 60 -0.15 10.24 2.97
C TYR A 60 1.15 9.80 2.29
N LEU A 61 1.20 9.79 0.96
CA LEU A 61 2.40 9.40 0.20
C LEU A 61 3.60 10.31 0.50
N HIS A 62 3.38 11.61 0.67
CA HIS A 62 4.42 12.54 1.11
C HIS A 62 4.97 12.18 2.49
N SER A 63 4.13 11.74 3.43
CA SER A 63 4.57 11.31 4.76
C SER A 63 5.50 10.09 4.72
N LEU A 64 5.43 9.28 3.65
CA LEU A 64 6.23 8.07 3.49
C LEU A 64 7.55 8.30 2.75
N ALA A 65 7.76 9.46 2.13
CA ALA A 65 8.85 9.68 1.16
C ALA A 65 10.26 9.32 1.69
N ASN A 66 10.48 9.50 2.98
CA ASN A 66 11.76 9.25 3.65
C ASN A 66 11.89 7.84 4.24
N GLU A 67 10.85 7.00 4.16
CA GLU A 67 10.91 5.64 4.66
C GLU A 67 11.78 4.76 3.75
N ALA A 68 12.63 3.95 4.38
CA ALA A 68 13.55 3.07 3.67
C ALA A 68 12.85 1.82 3.10
N ASP A 69 11.77 1.38 3.75
CA ASP A 69 11.04 0.17 3.37
C ASP A 69 9.54 0.30 3.68
N PHE A 70 8.75 0.56 2.65
CA PHE A 70 7.31 0.76 2.75
C PHE A 70 6.56 -0.51 3.19
N ARG A 71 7.17 -1.69 3.06
CA ARG A 71 6.53 -2.97 3.38
C ARG A 71 6.33 -3.18 4.88
N LYS A 72 7.06 -2.44 5.72
CA LYS A 72 7.01 -2.53 7.19
C LYS A 72 5.96 -1.63 7.84
N LEU A 73 5.31 -0.78 7.04
CA LEU A 73 4.35 0.20 7.53
C LEU A 73 2.94 -0.41 7.68
N GLU A 74 2.23 -0.06 8.76
CA GLU A 74 0.77 -0.21 8.80
C GLU A 74 0.15 0.78 7.79
N LYS A 75 -0.69 0.26 6.90
CA LYS A 75 -1.32 1.04 5.83
C LYS A 75 -2.85 1.07 5.88
N ARG A 76 -3.56 0.25 6.68
CA ARG A 76 -5.04 0.26 6.70
C ARG A 76 -5.60 1.54 7.32
N GLY A 77 -4.86 2.18 8.22
CA GLY A 77 -5.25 3.43 8.87
C GLY A 77 -4.87 4.72 8.13
N TRP A 78 -4.37 4.63 6.89
CA TRP A 78 -3.67 5.73 6.21
C TRP A 78 -4.46 7.05 6.09
N ARG A 79 -5.79 6.99 6.03
CA ARG A 79 -6.68 8.17 5.94
C ARG A 79 -6.71 9.02 7.21
N SER A 80 -6.33 8.46 8.35
CA SER A 80 -6.50 9.11 9.65
C SER A 80 -5.46 10.19 10.01
N GLN A 81 -4.59 10.57 9.06
CA GLN A 81 -3.46 11.52 9.21
C GLN A 81 -2.48 11.24 10.36
N LYS A 82 -2.75 10.27 11.24
CA LYS A 82 -1.78 9.74 12.19
C LYS A 82 -0.76 8.95 11.38
N SER A 83 0.46 9.48 11.34
CA SER A 83 1.61 8.89 10.67
C SER A 83 1.69 7.38 10.89
N ALA A 84 2.09 6.64 9.85
CA ALA A 84 2.16 5.18 9.87
C ALA A 84 2.94 4.69 11.08
N GLN A 85 2.24 4.14 12.08
CA GLN A 85 2.86 3.62 13.28
C GLN A 85 3.71 2.41 12.90
N ARG A 86 5.00 2.43 13.23
CA ARG A 86 5.92 1.30 13.00
C ARG A 86 5.54 0.16 13.95
N TYR A 87 5.30 -1.04 13.44
CA TYR A 87 5.27 -2.23 14.29
C TYR A 87 6.70 -2.65 14.64
N SER A 88 7.05 -2.62 15.93
CA SER A 88 8.16 -3.40 16.46
C SER A 88 7.67 -4.84 16.65
N VAL A 89 8.05 -5.74 15.74
CA VAL A 89 7.89 -7.18 15.97
C VAL A 89 8.96 -7.60 16.98
N THR A 90 8.59 -7.64 18.26
CA THR A 90 9.35 -8.39 19.27
C THR A 90 9.17 -9.88 18.94
N ARG A 91 10.20 -10.49 18.35
CA ARG A 91 10.26 -11.95 18.27
C ARG A 91 10.42 -12.47 19.69
N GLN A 92 9.37 -13.09 20.25
CA GLN A 92 9.55 -14.00 21.36
C GLN A 92 10.09 -15.31 20.80
N SER A 93 11.30 -15.65 21.23
CA SER A 93 11.91 -16.95 21.04
C SER A 93 11.08 -18.01 21.76
N THR A 94 10.84 -19.13 21.10
CA THR A 94 10.58 -20.42 21.74
C THR A 94 11.23 -21.49 20.88
#